data_AF-K1SQB2-F1
#
_entry.id   AF-K1SQB2-F1
#
_cell.length_a   1.000
_cell.length_b   1.000
_cell.length_c   1.000
_cell.angle_alpha   90.00
_cell.angle_beta   90.00
_cell.angle_gamma   90.00
#
_symmetry.space_group_name_H-M   'P 1'
#
loop_
_entity.id
_entity.type
_entity.pdbx_description
1 polymer ?
#
loop_
_entity_poly.entity_id
_entity_poly.type
_entity_poly.pdbx_seq_one_letter_code
_entity_poly.pdbx_strand_id
1 'polypeptide(L)'
;MAPHCVYAVYNTGNTLLKWEYKTEVRLNAFLQHYLQGLPYHGPPTVYAIMTGSDMDMAFRLLTSTGGYKKTLFMLDTSYEHFYFLPNNSYGEYLLRLLVQPQRMMQLNQLLLSDCFPQREDL
;
A
#
# COMPACT_ATOMS: atom_id res chain seq x y z
N MET A 1 1.77 13.47 13.90
CA MET A 1 2.92 13.34 13.00
C MET A 1 2.58 12.28 11.97
N ALA A 2 2.76 12.56 10.68
CA ALA A 2 2.55 11.56 9.62
C ALA A 2 3.45 10.33 9.89
N PRO A 3 3.06 9.11 9.50
CA PRO A 3 3.88 7.95 9.78
C PRO A 3 5.24 8.12 9.10
N HIS A 4 6.32 7.72 9.80
CA HIS A 4 7.71 7.79 9.36
C HIS A 4 8.02 6.79 8.23
N CYS A 5 7.20 6.76 7.19
CA CYS A 5 7.31 5.84 6.08
C CYS A 5 7.47 6.58 4.75
N VAL A 6 7.91 5.82 3.76
CA VAL A 6 8.08 6.23 2.36
C VAL A 6 7.09 5.43 1.52
N TYR A 7 6.45 6.08 0.56
CA TYR A 7 5.54 5.41 -0.36
C TYR A 7 6.15 5.35 -1.76
N ALA A 8 6.40 4.15 -2.27
CA ALA A 8 6.69 3.90 -3.67
C ALA A 8 5.37 3.82 -4.43
N VAL A 9 5.11 4.76 -5.35
CA VAL A 9 3.83 4.88 -6.05
C VAL A 9 3.97 4.35 -7.47
N TYR A 10 3.13 3.38 -7.83
CA TYR A 10 3.08 2.77 -9.15
C TYR A 10 1.72 3.01 -9.80
N ASN A 11 1.71 3.32 -11.09
CA ASN A 11 0.48 3.48 -11.85
C ASN A 11 0.30 2.33 -12.84
N THR A 12 -0.69 1.48 -12.57
CA THR A 12 -1.03 0.30 -13.35
C THR A 12 -1.96 0.63 -14.53
N GLY A 13 -2.62 1.79 -14.51
CA GLY A 13 -3.68 2.12 -15.45
C GLY A 13 -4.77 1.05 -15.43
N ASN A 14 -4.92 0.33 -16.54
CA ASN A 14 -5.92 -0.73 -16.73
C ASN A 14 -5.28 -2.11 -16.97
N THR A 15 -3.97 -2.25 -16.73
CA THR A 15 -3.20 -3.46 -17.06
C THR A 15 -2.20 -3.84 -15.97
N LEU A 16 -1.79 -5.10 -15.93
CA LEU A 16 -0.75 -5.53 -15.00
C LEU A 16 0.59 -4.90 -15.39
N LEU A 17 1.29 -4.33 -14.40
CA LEU A 17 2.63 -3.78 -14.57
C LEU A 17 3.63 -4.88 -14.89
N LYS A 18 4.68 -4.54 -15.64
CA LYS A 18 5.90 -5.35 -15.62
C LYS A 18 6.53 -5.25 -14.24
N TRP A 19 6.91 -6.38 -13.69
CA TRP A 19 7.39 -6.46 -12.32
C TRP A 19 8.53 -7.47 -12.21
N GLU A 20 9.57 -7.11 -11.47
CA GLU A 20 10.72 -7.98 -11.24
C GLU A 20 11.16 -7.87 -9.79
N TYR A 21 10.93 -8.94 -9.04
CA TYR A 21 11.11 -8.98 -7.59
C TYR A 21 12.51 -8.52 -7.13
N LYS A 22 13.59 -8.94 -7.81
CA LYS A 22 14.95 -8.59 -7.35
C LYS A 22 15.24 -7.12 -7.54
N THR A 23 14.70 -6.50 -8.59
CA THR A 23 14.81 -5.06 -8.83
C THR A 23 14.09 -4.29 -7.72
N GLU A 24 12.89 -4.68 -7.35
CA GLU A 24 12.11 -4.00 -6.31
C GLU A 24 12.72 -4.16 -4.91
N VAL A 25 13.23 -5.34 -4.56
CA VAL A 25 13.98 -5.54 -3.30
C VAL A 25 15.23 -4.65 -3.24
N ARG A 26 15.97 -4.53 -4.36
CA ARG A 26 17.14 -3.64 -4.44
C ARG A 26 16.74 -2.17 -4.32
N LEU A 27 15.64 -1.77 -4.97
CA LEU A 27 15.10 -0.42 -4.88
C LEU A 27 14.69 -0.09 -3.45
N ASN A 28 13.97 -0.99 -2.77
CA ASN A 28 13.56 -0.82 -1.38
C ASN A 28 14.79 -0.64 -0.46
N ALA A 29 15.79 -1.53 -0.56
CA ALA A 29 17.03 -1.40 0.20
C ALA A 29 17.77 -0.08 -0.09
N PHE A 30 17.80 0.35 -1.35
CA PHE A 30 18.41 1.62 -1.75
C PHE A 30 17.68 2.83 -1.14
N LEU A 31 16.35 2.84 -1.17
CA LEU A 31 15.53 3.90 -0.57
C LEU A 31 15.75 3.97 0.95
N GLN A 32 15.74 2.83 1.63
CA GLN A 32 16.01 2.75 3.06
C GLN A 32 17.40 3.30 3.40
N HIS A 33 18.42 2.91 2.61
CA HIS A 33 19.80 3.34 2.83
C HIS A 33 20.02 4.83 2.53
N TYR A 34 19.37 5.38 1.50
CA TYR A 34 19.58 6.77 1.11
C TYR A 34 18.81 7.76 1.98
N LEU A 35 17.62 7.37 2.43
CA LEU A 35 16.74 8.22 3.23
C LEU A 35 17.01 8.11 4.74
N GLN A 36 17.87 7.17 5.17
CA GLN A 36 18.33 7.13 6.56
C GLN A 36 19.20 8.36 6.88
N GLY A 37 18.89 9.06 7.97
CA GLY A 37 19.64 10.22 8.45
C GLY A 37 18.90 11.53 8.27
N LEU A 38 18.33 11.82 7.10
CA LEU A 38 17.52 13.01 6.82
C LEU A 38 16.54 12.71 5.67
N PRO A 39 15.22 12.90 5.83
CA PRO A 39 14.49 13.43 7.00
C PRO A 39 14.19 12.37 8.10
N TYR A 40 14.66 11.12 7.96
CA TYR A 40 14.29 10.03 8.86
C TYR A 40 15.39 9.69 9.88
N HIS A 41 15.00 9.46 11.13
CA HIS A 41 15.90 9.05 12.23
C HIS A 41 16.12 7.53 12.21
N GLY A 42 16.67 7.02 11.09
CA GLY A 42 16.90 5.59 10.84
C GLY A 42 16.33 5.15 9.48
N PRO A 43 16.49 3.87 9.10
CA PRO A 43 15.94 3.34 7.85
C PRO A 43 14.40 3.44 7.88
N PRO A 44 13.77 4.23 7.00
CA PRO A 44 12.32 4.34 6.99
C PRO A 44 11.67 3.07 6.44
N THR A 45 10.49 2.74 6.93
CA THR A 45 9.68 1.68 6.30
C THR A 45 9.19 2.15 4.94
N VAL A 46 9.30 1.29 3.91
CA VAL A 46 8.83 1.58 2.56
C VAL A 46 7.60 0.75 2.25
N TYR A 47 6.51 1.41 1.88
CA TYR A 47 5.27 0.80 1.44
C TYR A 47 5.02 1.08 -0.03
N ALA A 48 4.33 0.18 -0.71
CA ALA A 48 3.93 0.37 -2.09
C ALA A 48 2.48 0.85 -2.18
N ILE A 49 2.22 1.81 -3.06
CA ILE A 49 0.87 2.22 -3.47
C ILE A 49 0.72 1.90 -4.95
N MET A 50 -0.24 1.04 -5.25
CA MET A 50 -0.68 0.71 -6.60
C MET A 50 -1.89 1.56 -6.95
N THR A 51 -1.81 2.31 -8.04
CA THR A 51 -2.93 3.08 -8.57
C THR A 51 -3.45 2.46 -9.86
N GLY A 52 -4.76 2.45 -10.08
CA GLY A 52 -5.40 1.83 -11.25
C GLY A 52 -6.78 2.43 -11.52
N SER A 53 -7.46 2.04 -12.60
CA SER A 53 -8.76 2.64 -12.98
C SER A 53 -9.85 2.48 -11.92
N ASP A 54 -9.98 1.28 -11.36
CA ASP A 54 -11.12 0.85 -10.57
C ASP A 54 -10.76 -0.35 -9.67
N MET A 55 -11.75 -0.85 -8.93
CA MET A 55 -11.57 -2.01 -8.05
C MET A 55 -11.41 -3.33 -8.81
N ASP A 56 -11.84 -3.42 -10.07
CA ASP A 56 -11.59 -4.62 -10.89
C ASP A 56 -10.10 -4.75 -11.18
N MET A 57 -9.41 -3.63 -11.41
CA MET A 57 -7.95 -3.60 -11.52
C MET A 57 -7.28 -4.03 -10.21
N ALA A 58 -7.81 -3.61 -9.05
CA ALA A 58 -7.33 -4.06 -7.74
C ALA A 58 -7.41 -5.59 -7.60
N PHE A 59 -8.56 -6.16 -7.98
CA PHE A 59 -8.79 -7.61 -7.93
C PHE A 59 -7.85 -8.37 -8.88
N ARG A 60 -7.60 -7.82 -10.07
CA ARG A 60 -6.62 -8.39 -11.02
C ARG A 60 -5.21 -8.39 -10.46
N LEU A 61 -4.77 -7.33 -9.78
CA LEU A 61 -3.45 -7.29 -9.14
C LEU A 61 -3.34 -8.35 -8.05
N LEU A 62 -4.39 -8.48 -7.22
CA LEU A 62 -4.44 -9.43 -6.11
C LEU A 62 -4.40 -10.89 -6.57
N THR A 63 -5.09 -11.21 -7.66
CA THR A 63 -5.19 -12.58 -8.19
C THR A 63 -4.16 -12.89 -9.28
N SER A 64 -3.28 -11.93 -9.61
CA SER A 64 -2.30 -12.12 -10.67
C SER A 64 -1.23 -13.15 -10.30
N THR A 65 -0.98 -14.06 -11.23
CA THR A 65 0.09 -15.07 -11.16
C THR A 65 1.31 -14.68 -12.02
N GLY A 66 1.43 -13.41 -12.39
CA GLY A 66 2.55 -12.86 -13.16
C GLY A 66 2.56 -13.23 -14.66
N GLY A 67 1.50 -13.89 -15.15
CA GLY A 67 1.33 -14.30 -16.54
C GLY A 67 2.29 -15.42 -16.99
N TYR A 68 2.25 -15.76 -18.28
CA TYR A 68 2.95 -16.92 -18.86
C TYR A 68 4.47 -16.95 -18.60
N LYS A 69 5.11 -15.78 -18.53
CA LYS A 69 6.57 -15.66 -18.27
C LYS A 69 6.91 -15.18 -16.86
N LYS A 70 5.94 -15.02 -15.96
CA LYS A 70 6.14 -14.41 -14.62
C LYS A 70 6.88 -13.06 -14.69
N THR A 71 6.54 -12.25 -15.70
CA THR A 71 7.15 -10.92 -15.94
C THR A 71 6.19 -9.78 -15.58
N LEU A 72 4.94 -10.12 -15.24
CA LEU A 72 3.93 -9.19 -14.78
C LEU A 72 3.85 -9.23 -13.25
N PHE A 73 3.25 -8.20 -12.68
CA PHE A 73 3.00 -8.10 -11.25
C PHE A 73 2.40 -9.38 -10.69
N MET A 74 2.99 -9.87 -9.62
CA MET A 74 2.48 -10.93 -8.77
C MET A 74 2.71 -10.45 -7.35
N LEU A 75 1.71 -10.61 -6.49
CA LEU A 75 1.85 -10.22 -5.08
C LEU A 75 3.04 -10.96 -4.48
N ASP A 76 4.02 -10.21 -3.98
CA ASP A 76 5.26 -10.70 -3.41
C ASP A 76 5.57 -9.99 -2.09
N THR A 77 6.78 -10.21 -1.57
CA THR A 77 7.26 -9.65 -0.31
C THR A 77 8.30 -8.55 -0.50
N SER A 78 8.34 -7.90 -1.68
CA SER A 78 9.30 -6.82 -1.95
C SER A 78 9.04 -5.58 -1.10
N TYR A 79 7.77 -5.37 -0.72
CA TYR A 79 7.31 -4.36 0.22
C TYR A 79 6.51 -5.03 1.34
N GLU A 80 6.51 -4.42 2.53
CA GLU A 80 5.75 -4.93 3.67
C GLU A 80 4.24 -4.79 3.46
N HIS A 81 3.82 -3.69 2.83
CA HIS A 81 2.42 -3.40 2.53
C HIS A 81 2.26 -2.89 1.10
N PHE A 82 1.23 -3.40 0.44
CA PHE A 82 0.73 -2.90 -0.84
C PHE A 82 -0.67 -2.30 -0.62
N TYR A 83 -0.79 -0.99 -0.83
CA TYR A 83 -2.08 -0.31 -0.86
C TYR A 83 -2.57 -0.19 -2.28
N PHE A 84 -3.89 -0.28 -2.50
CA PHE A 84 -4.48 0.04 -3.79
C PHE A 84 -5.33 1.32 -3.69
N LEU A 85 -5.17 2.24 -4.63
CA LEU A 85 -5.97 3.45 -4.76
C LEU A 85 -6.55 3.56 -6.18
N PRO A 86 -7.88 3.59 -6.37
CA PRO A 86 -8.47 3.82 -7.67
C PRO A 86 -8.24 5.26 -8.13
N ASN A 87 -8.01 5.47 -9.43
CA ASN A 87 -7.77 6.77 -10.06
C ASN A 87 -9.08 7.51 -10.32
N ASN A 88 -9.85 7.71 -9.26
CA ASN A 88 -11.12 8.41 -9.25
C ASN A 88 -11.32 9.15 -7.92
N SER A 89 -12.46 9.82 -7.77
CA SER A 89 -12.79 10.56 -6.55
C SER A 89 -12.73 9.71 -5.28
N TYR A 90 -13.05 8.41 -5.36
CA TYR A 90 -12.95 7.49 -4.22
C TYR A 90 -11.51 7.27 -3.76
N GLY A 91 -10.55 7.20 -4.70
CA GLY A 91 -9.13 7.08 -4.36
C GLY A 91 -8.59 8.30 -3.62
N GLU A 92 -9.09 9.49 -3.92
CA GLU A 92 -8.74 10.70 -3.16
C GLU A 92 -9.19 10.60 -1.70
N TYR A 93 -10.39 10.07 -1.44
CA TYR A 93 -10.86 9.84 -0.07
C TYR A 93 -10.00 8.82 0.66
N LEU A 94 -9.62 7.72 0.00
CA LEU A 94 -8.71 6.72 0.57
C LEU A 94 -7.32 7.30 0.85
N LEU A 95 -6.78 8.13 -0.05
CA LEU A 95 -5.51 8.82 0.18
C LEU A 95 -5.58 9.75 1.40
N ARG A 96 -6.68 10.50 1.54
CA ARG A 96 -6.91 11.35 2.73
C ARG A 96 -6.94 10.53 4.01
N LEU A 97 -7.52 9.32 3.99
CA LEU A 97 -7.51 8.40 5.14
C LEU A 97 -6.09 7.92 5.47
N LEU A 98 -5.28 7.56 4.47
CA LEU A 98 -3.88 7.14 4.68
C LEU A 98 -3.02 8.24 5.30
N VAL A 99 -3.23 9.50 4.89
CA VAL A 99 -2.49 10.66 5.42
C VAL A 99 -2.93 11.04 6.83
N GLN A 100 -4.15 10.67 7.23
CA GLN A 100 -4.76 11.08 8.49
C GLN A 100 -5.04 9.88 9.41
N PRO A 101 -4.03 9.42 10.17
CA PRO A 101 -4.14 8.22 11.00
C PRO A 101 -5.25 8.29 12.04
N GLN A 102 -5.60 9.50 12.52
CA GLN A 102 -6.73 9.70 13.43
C GLN A 102 -8.07 9.30 12.80
N ARG A 103 -8.32 9.68 11.53
CA ARG A 103 -9.54 9.28 10.81
C ARG A 103 -9.54 7.80 10.50
N MET A 104 -8.38 7.24 10.15
CA MET A 104 -8.24 5.79 9.94
C MET A 104 -8.58 5.00 11.21
N MET A 105 -8.11 5.46 12.38
CA MET A 105 -8.45 4.84 13.67
C MET A 105 -9.95 4.94 13.99
N GLN A 106 -10.57 6.10 13.78
CA GLN A 106 -12.02 6.27 13.97
C GLN A 106 -12.82 5.36 13.04
N LEU A 107 -12.41 5.25 11.77
CA LEU A 107 -13.03 4.36 10.81
C LEU A 107 -12.90 2.89 11.25
N ASN A 108 -11.71 2.47 11.68
CA ASN A 108 -11.50 1.11 12.18
C ASN A 108 -12.37 0.83 13.42
N GLN A 109 -12.47 1.78 14.36
CA GLN A 109 -13.35 1.63 15.53
C GLN A 109 -14.81 1.49 15.13
N LEU A 110 -15.28 2.27 14.15
CA LEU A 110 -16.64 2.21 13.63
C LEU A 110 -16.91 0.91 12.85
N LEU A 111 -15.96 0.42 12.06
CA LEU A 111 -16.13 -0.84 11.34
C LEU A 111 -16.13 -2.04 12.28
N LEU A 112 -15.40 -1.96 13.40
CA LEU A 112 -15.30 -3.03 14.38
C LEU A 112 -16.38 -2.97 15.46
N SER A 113 -17.12 -1.86 15.58
CA SER A 113 -18.18 -1.71 16.60
C SER A 113 -19.29 -2.74 16.44
N ASP A 114 -19.51 -3.22 15.21
CA ASP A 114 -20.53 -4.20 14.89
C ASP A 114 -20.01 -5.64 14.99
N CYS A 115 -18.68 -5.83 15.04
CA CYS A 115 -18.03 -7.14 15.08
C CYS A 115 -17.77 -7.65 16.50
N PHE A 116 -17.67 -6.76 17.48
CA PHE A 116 -17.43 -7.13 18.87
C PHE A 116 -18.51 -6.50 19.76
N PRO A 117 -19.19 -7.28 20.62
CA PRO A 117 -20.03 -6.68 21.65
C PRO A 117 -19.17 -5.74 22.49
N GLN A 118 -19.72 -4.58 22.88
CA GLN A 118 -19.09 -3.73 23.89
C GLN A 118 -18.72 -4.64 25.07
N ARG A 119 -17.43 -4.70 25.42
CA ARG A 119 -17.03 -5.30 26.70
C ARG A 119 -17.79 -4.53 27.77
N GLU A 120 -18.78 -5.17 28.37
CA GLU A 120 -19.22 -4.82 29.71
C GLU A 120 -18.03 -5.11 30.62
N ASP A 121 -17.26 -4.06 30.92
CA ASP A 121 -16.22 -4.09 31.92
C ASP A 121 -16.89 -4.40 33.28
N LEU A 122 -16.67 -5.61 33.80
CA LEU A 122 -16.89 -6.01 35.20
C LEU A 122 -15.58 -5.90 35.98
#